data_AF-A0A4Q5NUL2-F1
#
_entry.id   AF-A0A4Q5NUL2-F1
#
_cell.length_a   1.000
_cell.length_b   1.000
_cell.length_c   1.000
_cell.angle_alpha   90.00
_cell.angle_beta   90.00
_cell.angle_gamma   90.00
#
_symmetry.space_group_name_H-M   'P 1'
#
loop_
_entity.id
_entity.type
_entity.pdbx_description
1 polymer ?
#
loop_
_entity_poly.entity_id
_entity_poly.type
_entity_poly.pdbx_seq_one_letter_code
_entity_poly.pdbx_strand_id
1 'polypeptide(L)'
;MVFKNGFDSTTPTGRPGYTPSSAFLMVIETALAGPTSLVYSTHIDGSTITSDAAITNEAMDVAVDSAGNAILVGKTNTTNFRLKNALQADSKGGLMHAFIAKINPNAKGEDSLLWSTYFGAYSTTAESVAVDDNNNIYLVGSTYGRASLPITYTKFGTCALNSA
;
A
#
# COMPACT_ATOMS: atom_id res chain seq x y z
N MET A 1 18.44 -2.16 -8.30
CA MET A 1 17.59 -0.95 -8.26
C MET A 1 18.22 0.03 -7.29
N VAL A 2 18.34 1.31 -7.63
CA VAL A 2 18.82 2.33 -6.69
C VAL A 2 17.63 2.79 -5.86
N PHE A 3 17.68 2.60 -4.54
CA PHE A 3 16.63 3.12 -3.65
C PHE A 3 16.84 4.59 -3.37
N LYS A 4 15.76 5.36 -3.36
CA LYS A 4 15.81 6.78 -3.04
C LYS A 4 14.62 7.17 -2.19
N ASN A 5 14.88 7.70 -1.01
CA ASN A 5 13.90 8.26 -0.06
C ASN A 5 12.81 7.30 0.46
N GLY A 6 12.68 6.08 -0.06
CA GLY A 6 11.67 5.11 0.34
C GLY A 6 11.72 4.68 1.80
N PHE A 7 10.57 4.21 2.31
CA PHE A 7 10.48 3.59 3.64
C PHE A 7 10.99 2.14 3.66
N ASP A 8 11.00 1.45 2.51
CA ASP A 8 11.59 0.13 2.37
C ASP A 8 12.58 0.08 1.20
N SER A 9 13.85 -0.12 1.55
CA SER A 9 14.95 -0.26 0.60
C SER A 9 15.55 -1.66 0.58
N THR A 10 14.89 -2.63 1.22
CA THR A 10 15.41 -3.99 1.31
C THR A 10 15.11 -4.74 0.02
N THR A 11 16.11 -5.44 -0.54
CA THR A 11 15.80 -6.41 -1.59
C THR A 11 15.03 -7.57 -0.97
N PRO A 12 13.91 -7.99 -1.57
CA PRO A 12 13.12 -9.11 -1.07
C PRO A 12 14.00 -10.35 -1.01
N THR A 13 14.18 -10.91 0.18
CA THR A 13 14.89 -12.18 0.36
C THR A 13 13.86 -13.29 0.52
N GLY A 14 13.80 -14.17 -0.47
CA GLY A 14 12.91 -15.34 -0.46
C GLY A 14 13.60 -16.56 0.16
N ARG A 15 12.78 -17.55 0.53
CA ARG A 15 13.27 -18.91 0.83
C ARG A 15 13.98 -19.50 -0.40
N PRO A 16 15.09 -20.26 -0.24
CA PRO A 16 15.72 -20.96 -1.36
C PRO A 16 14.72 -21.82 -2.15
N GLY A 17 14.66 -21.64 -3.47
CA GLY A 17 13.71 -22.31 -4.36
C GLY A 17 12.47 -21.50 -4.74
N TYR A 18 12.31 -20.28 -4.19
CA TYR A 18 11.23 -19.35 -4.54
C TYR A 18 11.81 -18.03 -5.05
N THR A 19 11.22 -17.48 -6.11
CA THR A 19 11.48 -16.09 -6.54
C THR A 19 10.58 -15.17 -5.69
N PRO A 20 11.12 -14.39 -4.75
CA PRO A 20 10.30 -13.44 -4.01
C PRO A 20 9.74 -12.40 -5.00
N SER A 21 8.44 -12.11 -4.88
CA SER A 21 7.79 -11.03 -5.62
C SER A 21 7.44 -9.91 -4.65
N SER A 22 7.71 -8.68 -5.06
CA SER A 22 7.44 -7.49 -4.25
C SER A 22 6.87 -6.41 -5.13
N ALA A 23 5.78 -5.83 -4.65
CA ALA A 23 5.27 -4.60 -5.19
C ALA A 23 6.27 -3.45 -4.90
N PHE A 24 6.41 -2.53 -5.85
CA PHE A 24 7.22 -1.34 -5.69
C PHE A 24 6.43 -0.11 -6.13
N LEU A 25 6.82 1.05 -5.62
CA LEU A 25 6.44 2.36 -6.15
C LEU A 25 7.71 3.09 -6.59
N MET A 26 7.66 3.71 -7.77
CA MET A 26 8.69 4.63 -8.25
C MET A 26 8.07 5.94 -8.72
N VAL A 27 8.71 7.04 -8.38
CA VAL A 27 8.39 8.37 -8.91
C VAL A 27 9.58 8.86 -9.71
N ILE A 28 9.34 9.16 -10.98
CA ILE A 28 10.35 9.63 -11.94
C ILE A 28 9.95 11.02 -12.43
N GLU A 29 10.83 11.98 -12.25
CA GLU A 29 10.69 13.32 -12.81
C GLU A 29 11.15 13.32 -14.26
N THR A 30 10.19 13.44 -15.18
CA THR A 30 10.42 13.32 -16.63
C THR A 30 11.15 14.52 -17.24
N ALA A 31 11.24 15.63 -16.51
CA ALA A 31 12.02 16.80 -16.90
C ALA A 31 13.54 16.62 -16.67
N LEU A 32 13.96 15.62 -15.88
CA LEU A 32 15.35 15.33 -15.58
C LEU A 32 15.85 14.11 -16.37
N ALA A 33 17.17 14.00 -16.55
CA ALA A 33 17.79 12.89 -17.26
C ALA A 33 18.76 12.10 -16.37
N GLY A 34 18.88 10.79 -16.63
CA GLY A 34 19.81 9.92 -15.92
C GLY A 34 19.37 9.63 -14.47
N PRO A 35 20.30 9.23 -13.59
CA PRO A 35 19.97 8.77 -12.23
C PRO A 35 19.29 9.82 -11.34
N THR A 36 19.37 11.10 -11.68
CA THR A 36 18.74 12.19 -10.93
C THR A 36 17.23 12.27 -11.13
N SER A 37 16.69 11.67 -12.20
CA SER A 37 15.25 11.66 -12.47
C SER A 37 14.47 10.78 -11.51
N LEU A 38 15.10 9.78 -10.89
CA LEU A 38 14.46 9.02 -9.82
C LEU A 38 14.29 9.95 -8.62
N VAL A 39 13.05 10.21 -8.20
CA VAL A 39 12.71 11.06 -7.05
C VAL A 39 12.51 10.20 -5.81
N TYR A 40 11.77 9.11 -5.98
CA TYR A 40 11.36 8.22 -4.90
C TYR A 40 11.31 6.78 -5.39
N SER A 41 11.73 5.84 -4.55
CA SER A 41 11.50 4.41 -4.77
C SER A 41 11.43 3.66 -3.44
N THR A 42 10.44 2.77 -3.33
CA THR A 42 10.25 1.91 -2.15
C THR A 42 9.67 0.57 -2.56
N HIS A 43 9.98 -0.47 -1.79
CA HIS A 43 9.15 -1.66 -1.74
C HIS A 43 7.93 -1.44 -0.85
N ILE A 44 6.90 -2.24 -1.09
CA ILE A 44 5.58 -2.11 -0.47
C ILE A 44 5.31 -3.26 0.51
N ASP A 45 6.11 -4.32 0.46
CA ASP A 45 6.09 -5.43 1.40
C ASP A 45 7.14 -5.27 2.51
N GLY A 46 6.88 -5.90 3.66
CA GLY A 46 7.85 -5.95 4.76
C GLY A 46 8.94 -6.97 4.49
N SER A 47 10.14 -6.68 5.00
CA SER A 47 11.41 -7.34 4.64
C SER A 47 11.59 -8.81 5.11
N THR A 48 10.53 -9.56 5.39
CA THR A 48 10.68 -10.96 5.82
C THR A 48 9.56 -11.84 5.28
N ILE A 49 9.94 -12.72 4.37
CA ILE A 49 9.12 -13.82 3.87
C ILE A 49 9.38 -15.03 4.76
N THR A 50 8.36 -15.50 5.48
CA THR A 50 8.48 -16.63 6.42
C THR A 50 7.66 -17.87 6.03
N SER A 51 6.99 -17.88 4.86
CA SER A 51 6.09 -18.98 4.50
C SER A 51 6.24 -19.47 3.05
N ASP A 52 5.84 -20.74 2.86
CA ASP A 52 6.05 -21.58 1.68
C ASP A 52 4.96 -21.46 0.60
N ALA A 53 3.96 -20.61 0.80
CA ALA A 53 2.93 -20.36 -0.20
C ALA A 53 3.49 -19.43 -1.29
N ALA A 54 3.11 -19.65 -2.55
CA ALA A 54 3.45 -18.74 -3.64
C ALA A 54 3.08 -17.31 -3.25
N ILE A 55 4.08 -16.44 -3.08
CA ILE A 55 3.89 -15.09 -2.56
C ILE A 55 3.53 -14.18 -3.70
N THR A 56 2.38 -13.52 -3.57
CA THR A 56 1.88 -12.55 -4.53
C THR A 56 1.66 -11.23 -3.80
N ASN A 57 2.71 -10.41 -3.76
CA ASN A 57 2.61 -9.01 -3.40
C ASN A 57 2.51 -8.22 -4.69
N GLU A 58 1.31 -7.75 -4.97
CA GLU A 58 0.96 -7.18 -6.25
C GLU A 58 0.36 -5.80 -6.03
N ALA A 59 1.07 -4.75 -6.47
CA ALA A 59 0.49 -3.43 -6.66
C ALA A 59 -0.24 -3.42 -7.99
N MET A 60 -1.52 -3.06 -7.96
CA MET A 60 -2.41 -3.13 -9.12
C MET A 60 -2.62 -1.77 -9.77
N ASP A 61 -2.70 -0.71 -8.95
CA ASP A 61 -2.96 0.64 -9.45
C ASP A 61 -2.43 1.72 -8.50
N VAL A 62 -2.21 2.92 -9.04
CA VAL A 62 -1.81 4.10 -8.30
C VAL A 62 -2.55 5.34 -8.79
N ALA A 63 -3.11 6.09 -7.86
CA ALA A 63 -3.63 7.43 -8.09
C ALA A 63 -2.81 8.47 -7.33
N VAL A 64 -2.92 9.74 -7.70
CA VAL A 64 -2.22 10.84 -7.03
C VAL A 64 -3.25 11.84 -6.53
N ASP A 65 -3.14 12.25 -5.27
CA ASP A 65 -4.02 13.26 -4.70
C ASP A 65 -3.58 14.70 -5.02
N SER A 66 -4.39 15.68 -4.64
CA SER A 66 -4.09 17.10 -4.90
C SER A 66 -2.83 17.62 -4.19
N ALA A 67 -2.31 16.88 -3.22
CA ALA A 67 -1.08 17.19 -2.50
C ALA A 67 0.15 16.43 -3.05
N GLY A 68 -0.01 15.66 -4.14
CA GLY A 68 1.07 14.89 -4.75
C GLY A 68 1.41 13.59 -4.02
N ASN A 69 0.56 13.13 -3.09
CA ASN A 69 0.73 11.83 -2.45
C ASN A 69 0.25 10.74 -3.40
N ALA A 70 1.00 9.64 -3.47
CA ALA A 70 0.60 8.43 -4.18
C ALA A 70 -0.34 7.58 -3.32
N ILE A 71 -1.49 7.20 -3.86
CA ILE A 71 -2.44 6.26 -3.29
C ILE A 71 -2.26 4.98 -4.06
N LEU A 72 -1.60 4.01 -3.46
CA LEU A 72 -1.28 2.72 -4.05
C LEU A 72 -2.23 1.66 -3.52
N VAL A 73 -2.70 0.78 -4.41
CA VAL A 73 -3.59 -0.32 -4.04
C VAL A 73 -3.10 -1.64 -4.61
N GLY A 74 -3.49 -2.73 -3.96
CA GLY A 74 -3.15 -4.04 -4.45
C GLY A 74 -3.67 -5.17 -3.60
N LYS A 75 -3.04 -6.33 -3.76
CA LYS A 75 -3.29 -7.53 -2.98
C LYS A 75 -1.99 -8.10 -2.44
N THR A 76 -2.09 -8.73 -1.27
CA THR A 76 -1.02 -9.44 -0.61
C THR A 76 -1.58 -10.68 0.06
N ASN A 77 -0.83 -11.76 0.05
CA ASN A 77 -1.09 -12.94 0.88
C ASN A 77 -0.15 -13.03 2.08
N THR A 78 0.55 -11.94 2.39
CA THR A 78 1.49 -11.85 3.51
C THR A 78 0.97 -10.89 4.57
N THR A 79 1.29 -11.22 5.83
CA THR A 79 0.98 -10.37 7.00
C THR A 79 2.08 -9.36 7.31
N ASN A 80 3.10 -9.27 6.44
CA ASN A 80 4.27 -8.40 6.62
C ASN A 80 4.10 -7.03 5.95
N PHE A 81 2.93 -6.70 5.40
CA PHE A 81 2.68 -5.37 4.85
C PHE A 81 2.87 -4.30 5.93
N ARG A 82 3.64 -3.26 5.63
CA ARG A 82 3.91 -2.19 6.59
C ARG A 82 2.64 -1.40 6.83
N LEU A 83 2.06 -1.56 8.02
CA LEU A 83 0.88 -0.83 8.48
C LEU A 83 1.27 0.44 9.23
N LYS A 84 0.64 1.57 8.88
CA LYS A 84 0.75 2.83 9.61
C LYS A 84 -0.61 3.48 9.71
N ASN A 85 -1.03 3.86 10.92
CA ASN A 85 -2.35 4.46 11.17
C ASN A 85 -3.50 3.64 10.55
N ALA A 86 -3.41 2.31 10.66
CA ALA A 86 -4.27 1.39 9.94
C ALA A 86 -5.70 1.39 10.50
N LEU A 87 -6.67 1.40 9.58
CA LEU A 87 -8.09 1.25 9.90
C LEU A 87 -8.42 -0.21 10.23
N GLN A 88 -7.78 -1.14 9.52
CA GLN A 88 -7.81 -2.57 9.74
C GLN A 88 -6.36 -3.04 9.88
N ALA A 89 -5.98 -3.36 11.12
CA ALA A 89 -4.63 -3.75 11.49
C ALA A 89 -4.33 -5.25 11.29
N ASP A 90 -5.32 -6.03 10.83
CA ASP A 90 -5.20 -7.47 10.63
C ASP A 90 -5.97 -7.89 9.38
N SER A 91 -5.43 -8.86 8.65
CA SER A 91 -5.89 -9.25 7.32
C SER A 91 -7.14 -10.14 7.33
N LYS A 92 -7.76 -10.38 8.50
CA LYS A 92 -9.05 -11.10 8.72
C LYS A 92 -9.13 -12.52 8.14
N GLY A 93 -7.99 -13.09 7.70
CA GLY A 93 -7.88 -14.46 7.18
C GLY A 93 -8.29 -14.62 5.70
N GLY A 94 -8.07 -15.81 5.15
CA GLY A 94 -8.22 -16.09 3.71
C GLY A 94 -6.89 -16.07 2.96
N LEU A 95 -6.93 -16.35 1.65
CA LEU A 95 -5.72 -16.50 0.84
C LEU A 95 -5.15 -15.17 0.32
N MET A 96 -5.97 -14.12 0.18
CA MET A 96 -5.57 -12.84 -0.39
C MET A 96 -6.20 -11.68 0.38
N HIS A 97 -5.44 -10.61 0.55
CA HIS A 97 -5.85 -9.44 1.31
C HIS A 97 -5.60 -8.21 0.49
N ALA A 98 -6.63 -7.38 0.38
CA ALA A 98 -6.51 -6.13 -0.30
C ALA A 98 -5.82 -5.12 0.62
N PHE A 99 -4.93 -4.32 0.06
CA PHE A 99 -4.27 -3.24 0.79
C PHE A 99 -4.42 -1.92 0.05
N ILE A 100 -4.32 -0.85 0.82
CA ILE A 100 -4.19 0.51 0.32
C ILE A 100 -3.13 1.24 1.16
N ALA A 101 -2.28 2.01 0.51
CA ALA A 101 -1.26 2.85 1.15
C ALA A 101 -1.28 4.25 0.55
N LYS A 102 -1.13 5.26 1.41
CA LYS A 102 -0.88 6.63 1.01
C LYS A 102 0.56 7.01 1.32
N ILE A 103 1.28 7.44 0.30
CA ILE A 103 2.72 7.67 0.33
C ILE A 103 3.01 9.11 -0.10
N ASN A 104 3.78 9.84 0.69
CA ASN A 104 4.33 11.14 0.32
C ASN A 104 5.73 10.95 -0.28
N PRO A 105 5.88 11.05 -1.62
CA PRO A 105 7.18 10.83 -2.27
C PRO A 105 8.20 11.96 -1.99
N ASN A 106 7.77 13.09 -1.43
CA ASN A 106 8.65 14.19 -1.04
C ASN A 106 9.24 14.03 0.37
N ALA A 107 8.67 13.12 1.17
CA ALA A 107 9.21 12.75 2.48
C ALA A 107 10.24 11.61 2.35
N LYS A 108 10.93 11.30 3.45
CA LYS A 108 12.02 10.31 3.48
C LYS A 108 11.79 9.23 4.51
N GLY A 109 12.23 8.01 4.21
CA GLY A 109 12.17 6.88 5.14
C GLY A 109 10.73 6.62 5.58
N GLU A 110 10.55 6.21 6.83
CA GLU A 110 9.25 5.86 7.42
C GLU A 110 8.21 7.00 7.38
N ASP A 111 8.64 8.26 7.27
CA ASP A 111 7.74 9.42 7.15
C ASP A 111 7.10 9.53 5.75
N SER A 112 7.68 8.87 4.75
CA SER A 112 7.08 8.79 3.41
C SER A 112 5.84 7.93 3.37
N LEU A 113 5.66 6.96 4.27
CA LEU A 113 4.38 6.28 4.46
C LEU A 113 3.50 7.16 5.34
N LEU A 114 2.35 7.63 4.86
CA LEU A 114 1.43 8.46 5.66
C LEU A 114 0.44 7.59 6.43
N TRP A 115 -0.19 6.65 5.72
CA TRP A 115 -1.02 5.61 6.28
C TRP A 115 -1.10 4.42 5.34
N SER A 116 -1.44 3.27 5.89
CA SER A 116 -1.68 2.05 5.13
C SER A 116 -2.58 1.12 5.93
N THR A 117 -3.46 0.41 5.23
CA THR A 117 -4.42 -0.49 5.86
C THR A 117 -4.71 -1.67 4.95
N TYR A 118 -5.06 -2.79 5.57
CA TYR A 118 -5.82 -3.83 4.89
C TYR A 118 -7.27 -3.37 4.69
N PHE A 119 -8.01 -4.01 3.79
CA PHE A 119 -9.46 -3.89 3.72
C PHE A 119 -10.12 -5.17 3.20
N GLY A 120 -11.40 -5.31 3.50
CA GLY A 120 -12.19 -6.50 3.19
C GLY A 120 -12.15 -7.56 4.30
N ALA A 121 -12.89 -8.65 4.09
CA ALA A 121 -12.97 -9.75 5.05
C ALA A 121 -12.22 -10.99 4.60
N TYR A 122 -12.75 -11.72 3.60
CA TYR A 122 -12.15 -12.96 3.12
C TYR A 122 -11.74 -12.80 1.66
N SER A 123 -10.49 -13.14 1.35
CA SER A 123 -9.96 -13.19 -0.02
C SER A 123 -10.42 -12.01 -0.88
N THR A 124 -9.86 -10.82 -0.62
CA THR A 124 -10.25 -9.57 -1.30
C THR A 124 -9.08 -9.02 -2.12
N THR A 125 -9.38 -8.41 -3.27
CA THR A 125 -8.42 -7.72 -4.13
C THR A 125 -8.79 -6.25 -4.28
N ALA A 126 -7.78 -5.38 -4.32
CA ALA A 126 -7.91 -4.00 -4.78
C ALA A 126 -7.32 -3.94 -6.20
N GLU A 127 -8.12 -3.56 -7.18
CA GLU A 127 -7.70 -3.65 -8.59
C GLU A 127 -7.51 -2.28 -9.23
N SER A 128 -8.29 -1.27 -8.83
CA SER A 128 -8.12 0.09 -9.31
C SER A 128 -8.54 1.13 -8.28
N VAL A 129 -7.89 2.29 -8.35
CA VAL A 129 -8.11 3.42 -7.46
C VAL A 129 -8.22 4.72 -8.24
N ALA A 130 -9.15 5.57 -7.83
CA ALA A 130 -9.27 6.93 -8.33
C ALA A 130 -9.39 7.91 -7.15
N VAL A 131 -8.93 9.13 -7.37
CA VAL A 131 -9.05 10.23 -6.39
C VAL A 131 -9.76 11.39 -7.08
N ASP A 132 -10.79 11.95 -6.45
CA ASP A 132 -11.46 13.17 -6.95
C ASP A 132 -10.83 14.46 -6.41
N ASP A 133 -11.29 15.61 -6.90
CA ASP A 133 -10.78 16.93 -6.50
C ASP A 133 -11.00 17.26 -5.02
N ASN A 134 -11.92 16.54 -4.34
CA ASN A 134 -12.15 16.65 -2.90
C ASN A 134 -11.27 15.69 -2.10
N ASN A 135 -10.35 14.98 -2.75
CA ASN A 135 -9.51 13.92 -2.19
C ASN A 135 -10.29 12.72 -1.63
N ASN A 136 -11.49 12.46 -2.13
CA ASN A 136 -12.17 11.19 -1.88
C ASN A 136 -11.50 10.09 -2.68
N ILE A 137 -11.32 8.92 -2.06
CA ILE A 137 -10.70 7.75 -2.68
C ILE A 137 -11.81 6.77 -3.09
N TYR A 138 -11.88 6.46 -4.38
CA TYR A 138 -12.76 5.46 -4.95
C TYR A 138 -11.94 4.21 -5.23
N LEU A 139 -12.41 3.07 -4.73
CA LEU A 139 -11.67 1.81 -4.78
C LEU A 139 -12.58 0.73 -5.34
N VAL A 140 -12.07 -0.01 -6.33
CA VAL A 140 -12.78 -1.15 -6.92
C VAL A 140 -11.93 -2.40 -6.86
N GLY A 141 -12.60 -3.55 -6.83
CA GLY A 141 -11.96 -4.85 -6.82
C GLY A 141 -12.97 -5.95 -6.48
N SER A 142 -12.45 -7.11 -6.11
CA SER A 142 -13.24 -8.32 -5.96
C SER A 142 -13.16 -8.86 -4.53
N THR A 143 -14.24 -9.44 -4.02
CA THR A 143 -14.23 -10.25 -2.80
C THR A 143 -14.70 -11.67 -3.13
N TYR A 144 -13.98 -12.67 -2.64
CA TYR A 144 -14.30 -14.07 -2.88
C TYR A 144 -14.84 -14.71 -1.59
N GLY A 145 -15.96 -15.44 -1.67
CA GLY A 145 -16.54 -16.16 -0.54
C GLY A 145 -17.70 -15.42 0.16
N ARG A 146 -18.05 -15.87 1.37
CA ARG A 146 -19.21 -15.36 2.16
C ARG A 146 -18.91 -14.04 2.89
N ALA A 147 -17.96 -13.26 2.41
CA ALA A 147 -17.54 -12.02 3.03
C ALA A 147 -18.40 -10.85 2.51
N SER A 148 -19.20 -10.28 3.40
CA SER A 148 -19.69 -8.91 3.22
C SER A 148 -18.49 -7.97 3.15
N LEU A 149 -18.54 -6.90 2.34
CA LEU A 149 -17.67 -5.74 2.53
C LEU A 149 -17.93 -5.20 3.94
N PRO A 150 -17.01 -5.31 4.91
CA PRO A 150 -17.28 -4.83 6.25
C PRO A 150 -16.73 -3.41 6.36
N ILE A 151 -17.51 -2.40 6.01
CA ILE A 151 -17.12 -1.01 6.29
C ILE A 151 -18.31 -0.15 6.74
N THR A 152 -18.97 -0.52 7.85
CA THR A 152 -19.69 0.49 8.64
C THR A 152 -18.64 1.36 9.32
N TYR A 153 -18.28 2.49 8.72
CA TYR A 153 -17.43 3.49 9.36
C TYR A 153 -18.25 4.73 9.72
N THR A 154 -18.38 5.00 11.01
CA THR A 154 -18.57 6.35 11.52
C THR A 154 -17.34 7.18 11.15
N LYS A 155 -17.45 7.89 10.03
CA LYS A 155 -16.75 9.12 9.61
C LYS A 155 -15.23 9.21 9.87
N PHE A 156 -14.46 9.36 8.80
CA PHE A 156 -13.09 9.87 8.83
C PHE A 156 -12.99 11.15 9.67
N GLY A 157 -12.19 11.12 10.75
CA GLY A 157 -11.67 12.26 11.49
C GLY A 157 -12.68 13.29 12.02
N THR A 158 -12.93 13.26 13.33
CA THR A 158 -13.23 14.52 14.04
C THR A 158 -11.92 15.10 14.54
N CYS A 159 -11.56 16.25 13.97
CA CYS A 159 -10.67 17.25 14.57
C CYS A 159 -11.02 17.42 16.06
N ALA A 160 -10.00 17.57 16.90
CA ALA A 160 -10.13 17.69 18.35
C ALA A 160 -11.24 18.67 18.73
N LEU A 161 -12.23 18.21 19.49
CA LEU A 161 -13.05 19.12 20.28
C LEU A 161 -12.23 19.49 21.52
N ASN A 162 -11.54 20.63 21.42
CA ASN A 162 -11.16 21.38 22.61
C ASN A 162 -12.44 21.74 23.39
N SER A 163 -12.42 21.37 24.67
CA SER A 163 -13.08 22.00 25.83
C SER A 163 -14.47 22.64 25.66
N ALA A 164 -15.40 22.17 26.51
CA ALA A 164 -15.99 23.00 27.55
C ALA A 164 -16.18 22.15 28.81
#